data_AF-A7YVV6-F1
#
_entry.id   AF-A7YVV6-F1
#
_cell.length_a   1.000
_cell.length_b   1.000
_cell.length_c   1.000
_cell.angle_alpha   90.00
_cell.angle_beta   90.00
_cell.angle_gamma   90.00
#
_symmetry.space_group_name_H-M   'P 1'
#
loop_
_entity.id
_entity.type
_entity.pdbx_description
1 polymer ?
#
loop_
_entity_poly.entity_id
_entity_poly.type
_entity_poly.pdbx_seq_one_letter_code
_entity_poly.pdbx_strand_id
1 'polypeptide(L)'
;LQKIGIHPDIAGYQDLAHAFDLKSSLLAARATLEAALERRETRGCHNRSDFPEQDESLQVNLVWSPGLLEREAIPSIPDEIAALMQEVSTAGKLVE
;
A
#
# COMPACT_ATOMS: atom_id res chain seq x y z
N LEU A 1 17.98 7.81 10.70
CA LEU A 1 17.39 9.14 10.99
C LEU A 1 17.93 9.81 12.26
N GLN A 2 18.85 9.23 13.05
CA GLN A 2 19.16 9.75 14.39
C GLN A 2 19.81 11.15 14.45
N LYS A 3 20.28 11.72 13.33
CA LYS A 3 20.87 13.06 13.30
C LYS A 3 20.52 13.77 11.98
N ILE A 4 19.36 14.41 11.94
CA ILE A 4 19.01 15.40 10.91
C ILE A 4 19.11 16.77 11.59
N GLY A 5 19.92 17.67 11.03
CA GLY A 5 19.96 19.07 11.45
C GLY A 5 18.71 19.78 10.94
N ILE A 6 17.95 20.39 11.85
CA ILE A 6 16.79 21.21 11.51
C ILE A 6 17.07 22.60 12.08
N HIS A 7 17.02 23.62 11.22
CA HIS A 7 17.32 25.00 11.60
C HIS A 7 16.08 25.88 11.38
N PRO A 8 15.07 25.83 12.28
CA PRO A 8 13.98 26.78 12.22
C PRO A 8 14.50 28.16 12.64
N ASP A 9 14.53 29.10 11.71
CA ASP A 9 15.00 30.47 11.94
C ASP A 9 14.02 31.52 11.38
N ILE A 10 14.50 32.75 11.18
CA ILE A 10 13.73 33.89 10.68
C ILE A 10 13.16 33.63 9.25
N ALA A 11 13.72 32.66 8.51
CA ALA A 11 13.27 32.22 7.20
C ALA A 11 12.13 31.17 7.25
N GLY A 12 11.75 30.67 8.43
CA GLY A 12 10.56 29.84 8.65
C GLY A 12 10.84 28.37 8.96
N TYR A 13 9.85 27.50 8.67
CA TYR A 13 9.82 26.09 9.12
C TYR A 13 10.09 25.09 7.98
N GLN A 14 10.66 25.52 6.87
CA GLN A 14 10.79 24.69 5.67
C GLN A 14 11.63 23.43 5.94
N ASP A 15 12.76 23.57 6.64
CA ASP A 15 13.62 22.42 6.99
C ASP A 15 12.89 21.41 7.89
N LEU A 16 12.04 21.90 8.79
CA LEU A 16 11.23 21.04 9.66
C LEU A 16 10.17 20.28 8.84
N ALA A 17 9.50 20.96 7.89
CA ALA A 17 8.55 20.33 6.99
C ALA A 17 9.22 19.22 6.15
N HIS A 18 10.36 19.52 5.52
CA HIS A 18 11.13 18.53 4.76
C HIS A 18 11.58 17.35 5.61
N ALA A 19 11.96 17.56 6.87
CA ALA A 19 12.33 16.48 7.77
C ALA A 19 11.16 15.54 8.08
N PHE A 20 9.94 16.08 8.25
CA PHE A 20 8.74 15.27 8.44
C PHE A 20 8.34 14.53 7.16
N ASP A 21 8.41 15.18 6.00
CA ASP A 21 8.12 14.56 4.71
C ASP A 21 9.07 13.41 4.39
N LEU A 22 10.36 13.59 4.67
CA LEU A 22 11.35 12.52 4.52
C LEU A 22 11.02 11.35 5.46
N LYS A 23 10.69 11.62 6.72
CA LYS A 23 10.36 10.58 7.70
C LYS A 23 9.10 9.81 7.29
N SER A 24 8.04 10.49 6.86
CA SER A 24 6.79 9.85 6.44
C SER A 24 7.01 9.02 5.17
N SER A 25 7.76 9.55 4.20
CA SER A 25 8.10 8.85 2.96
C SER A 25 8.89 7.56 3.23
N LEU A 26 9.85 7.60 4.16
CA LEU A 26 10.61 6.40 4.54
C LEU A 26 9.74 5.35 5.25
N LEU A 27 8.78 5.78 6.08
CA LEU A 27 7.83 4.86 6.71
C LEU A 27 6.90 4.22 5.69
N ALA A 28 6.37 5.01 4.76
CA ALA A 28 5.53 4.51 3.67
C ALA A 28 6.30 3.51 2.78
N ALA A 29 7.53 3.87 2.36
CA ALA A 29 8.37 2.98 1.57
C ALA A 29 8.65 1.65 2.28
N ARG A 30 8.91 1.69 3.60
CA ARG A 30 9.09 0.47 4.40
C ARG A 30 7.82 -0.39 4.42
N ALA A 31 6.66 0.22 4.69
CA ALA A 31 5.38 -0.48 4.69
C ALA A 31 5.11 -1.15 3.33
N THR A 32 5.34 -0.43 2.23
CA THR A 32 5.20 -0.94 0.87
C THR A 32 6.11 -2.15 0.61
N LEU A 33 7.39 -2.06 0.98
CA LEU A 33 8.35 -3.15 0.76
C LEU A 33 8.04 -4.38 1.61
N GLU A 34 7.68 -4.19 2.88
CA GLU A 34 7.32 -5.31 3.77
C GLU A 34 6.02 -6.00 3.31
N ALA A 35 5.01 -5.24 2.88
CA ALA A 35 3.78 -5.79 2.29
C ALA A 35 4.03 -6.50 0.96
N ALA A 36 4.87 -5.95 0.08
CA ALA A 36 5.23 -6.57 -1.19
C ALA A 36 5.99 -7.89 -0.99
N LEU A 37 6.86 -7.96 0.02
CA LEU A 37 7.60 -9.18 0.37
C LEU A 37 6.67 -10.29 0.88
N GLU A 38 5.73 -9.93 1.76
CA GLU A 38 4.71 -10.84 2.31
C GLU A 38 3.73 -11.34 1.24
N ARG A 39 3.31 -10.48 0.31
CA ARG A 39 2.38 -10.82 -0.78
C ARG A 39 3.08 -11.65 -1.86
N ARG A 40 3.05 -12.97 -1.68
CA ARG A 40 3.65 -13.99 -2.56
C ARG A 40 2.69 -14.46 -3.65
N GLU A 41 2.18 -13.52 -4.43
CA GLU A 41 1.34 -13.76 -5.61
C GLU A 41 1.50 -12.59 -6.60
N THR A 42 0.86 -12.73 -7.76
CA THR A 42 0.65 -11.64 -8.72
C THR A 42 -0.83 -11.28 -8.76
N ARG A 43 -1.18 -10.03 -8.44
CA ARG A 43 -2.56 -9.53 -8.44
C ARG A 43 -2.60 -8.01 -8.68
N GLY A 44 -3.37 -7.58 -9.68
CA GLY A 44 -3.49 -6.16 -10.04
C GLY A 44 -2.14 -5.56 -10.44
N CYS A 45 -1.77 -4.42 -9.86
CA CYS A 45 -0.49 -3.76 -10.13
C CYS A 45 0.72 -4.42 -9.42
N HIS A 46 0.50 -5.36 -8.49
CA HIS A 46 1.56 -6.10 -7.81
C HIS A 46 1.90 -7.36 -8.60
N ASN A 47 3.00 -7.32 -9.35
CA ASN A 47 3.44 -8.41 -10.22
C ASN A 47 4.78 -8.97 -9.74
N ARG A 48 4.87 -10.30 -9.65
CA ARG A 48 6.03 -11.04 -9.15
C ARG A 48 6.41 -12.16 -10.09
N SER A 49 7.62 -12.09 -10.65
CA SER A 49 8.14 -13.17 -11.52
C SER A 49 8.40 -14.47 -10.75
N ASP A 50 8.65 -14.39 -9.44
CA ASP A 50 8.84 -15.54 -8.56
C ASP A 50 7.53 -16.12 -7.99
N PHE A 51 6.41 -15.39 -8.13
CA PHE A 51 5.05 -15.82 -7.78
C PHE A 51 4.07 -15.33 -8.86
N PRO A 52 4.08 -15.92 -10.07
CA PRO A 52 3.35 -15.39 -11.23
C PRO A 52 1.83 -15.59 -11.16
N GLU A 53 1.35 -16.51 -10.32
CA GLU A 53 -0.06 -16.85 -10.20
C GLU A 53 -0.73 -16.13 -9.01
N GLN A 54 -2.06 -16.08 -9.02
CA GLN A 54 -2.86 -15.64 -7.88
C GLN A 54 -2.94 -16.75 -6.81
N ASP A 55 -2.98 -16.35 -5.54
CA ASP A 55 -3.20 -17.24 -4.39
C ASP A 55 -4.46 -16.81 -3.65
N GLU A 56 -5.48 -17.67 -3.63
CA GLU A 56 -6.76 -17.40 -2.97
C GLU A 56 -6.61 -17.15 -1.46
N SER A 57 -5.60 -17.74 -0.82
CA SER A 57 -5.30 -17.49 0.60
C SER A 57 -4.78 -16.06 0.87
N LEU A 58 -4.40 -15.33 -0.18
CA LEU A 58 -3.95 -13.93 -0.16
C LEU A 58 -5.03 -12.94 -0.60
N GLN A 59 -6.29 -13.38 -0.69
CA GLN A 59 -7.46 -12.49 -0.81
C GLN A 59 -7.80 -11.81 0.54
N VAL A 60 -6.81 -11.08 1.07
CA VAL A 60 -6.83 -10.36 2.34
C VAL A 60 -6.24 -8.97 2.17
N ASN A 61 -6.59 -8.08 3.09
CA ASN A 61 -5.87 -6.83 3.29
C ASN A 61 -4.57 -7.11 4.07
N LEU A 62 -3.48 -6.47 3.67
CA LEU A 62 -2.25 -6.44 4.47
C LEU A 62 -2.23 -5.11 5.23
N VAL A 63 -2.43 -5.18 6.54
CA VAL A 63 -2.45 -3.99 7.42
C VAL A 63 -1.09 -3.87 8.07
N TRP A 64 -0.43 -2.73 7.87
CA TRP A 64 0.92 -2.51 8.35
C TRP A 64 0.96 -1.46 9.46
N SER A 65 1.74 -1.75 10.50
CA SER A 65 2.22 -0.78 11.48
C SER A 65 3.72 -0.99 11.72
N PRO A 66 4.45 -0.03 12.30
CA PRO A 66 5.89 -0.18 12.49
C PRO A 66 6.27 -1.44 13.29
N GLY A 67 6.77 -2.46 12.57
CA GLY A 67 7.19 -3.74 13.15
C GLY A 67 6.11 -4.83 13.23
N LEU A 68 4.91 -4.59 12.71
CA LEU A 68 3.83 -5.55 12.66
C LEU A 68 3.10 -5.48 11.33
N LEU A 69 2.91 -6.63 10.70
CA LEU A 69 2.12 -6.80 9.49
C LEU A 69 1.08 -7.88 9.75
N GLU A 70 -0.19 -7.52 9.56
CA GLU A 70 -1.35 -8.38 9.82
C GLU A 70 -2.12 -8.66 8.54
N ARG A 71 -2.74 -9.84 8.49
CA ARG A 71 -3.67 -10.23 7.43
C ARG A 71 -5.08 -10.03 7.95
N GLU A 72 -5.83 -9.15 7.30
CA GLU A 72 -7.22 -8.87 7.65
C GLU A 72 -8.15 -9.39 6.54
N ALA A 73 -9.19 -10.12 6.93
CA ALA A 73 -10.18 -10.63 5.98
C ALA A 73 -10.90 -9.46 5.28
N ILE A 74 -11.17 -9.61 3.99
CA ILE A 74 -11.98 -8.64 3.26
C ILE A 74 -13.45 -8.89 3.64
N PRO A 75 -14.18 -7.88 4.11
CA PRO A 75 -15.60 -8.05 4.42
C PRO A 75 -16.38 -8.39 3.15
N SER A 76 -17.41 -9.22 3.28
CA SER A 76 -18.34 -9.48 2.18
C SER A 76 -19.00 -8.18 1.72
N ILE A 77 -19.25 -8.08 0.42
CA ILE A 77 -20.00 -6.97 -0.16
C ILE A 77 -21.41 -6.98 0.46
N PRO A 78 -21.91 -5.86 1.00
CA PRO A 78 -23.28 -5.78 1.51
C PRO A 78 -24.30 -6.14 0.42
N ASP A 79 -25.35 -6.90 0.78
CA ASP A 79 -26.34 -7.43 -0.17
C ASP A 79 -26.99 -6.34 -1.04
N GLU A 80 -27.29 -5.18 -0.44
CA GLU A 80 -27.88 -4.03 -1.15
C GLU A 80 -26.98 -3.48 -2.26
N ILE A 81 -25.66 -3.56 -2.08
CA ILE A 81 -24.68 -3.13 -3.08
C ILE A 81 -24.46 -4.25 -4.10
N ALA A 82 -24.38 -5.50 -3.65
CA ALA A 82 -24.22 -6.66 -4.54
C ALA A 82 -25.35 -6.75 -5.56
N ALA A 83 -26.59 -6.43 -5.16
CA ALA A 83 -27.75 -6.39 -6.05
C ALA A 83 -27.67 -5.33 -7.17
N LEU A 84 -26.83 -4.29 -7.00
CA LEU A 84 -26.62 -3.23 -7.98
C LEU A 84 -25.41 -3.49 -8.89
N MET A 85 -24.58 -4.50 -8.58
CA MET A 85 -23.39 -4.82 -9.36
C MET A 85 -23.77 -5.55 -10.66
N GLN A 86 -23.10 -5.18 -11.74
CA GLN A 86 -23.22 -5.83 -13.04
C GLN A 86 -21.84 -6.06 -13.63
N GLU A 87 -21.70 -7.10 -14.45
CA GLU A 87 -20.45 -7.35 -15.16
C GLU A 87 -20.20 -6.21 -16.16
N VAL A 88 -19.04 -5.57 -16.04
CA VAL A 88 -18.61 -4.52 -16.97
C VAL A 88 -17.42 -5.05 -17.76
N SER A 89 -17.61 -5.16 -19.07
CA SER A 89 -16.54 -5.59 -19.97
C SER A 89 -15.31 -4.68 -19.86
N THR A 90 -14.13 -5.31 -19.79
CA THR A 90 -12.82 -4.66 -19.84
C THR A 90 -12.14 -4.82 -21.21
N ALA A 91 -12.79 -5.50 -22.16
CA ALA A 91 -12.25 -5.70 -23.50
C ALA A 91 -11.97 -4.34 -24.18
N GLY A 92 -10.73 -4.13 -24.62
CA GLY A 92 -10.29 -2.89 -25.28
C GLY A 92 -10.00 -1.72 -24.34
N LYS A 93 -10.09 -1.90 -23.01
CA LYS A 93 -9.61 -0.89 -22.05
C LYS A 93 -8.09 -1.00 -21.92
N LEU A 94 -7.42 0.16 -21.78
CA LEU A 94 -6.03 0.19 -21.37
C LEU A 94 -5.93 -0.37 -19.95
N VAL A 95 -5.00 -1.28 -19.75
CA VAL A 95 -4.61 -1.74 -18.42
C VAL A 95 -3.61 -0.71 -17.93
N GLU A 96 -4.02 0.15 -16.99
CA GLU A 96 -3.10 1.04 -16.27
C GLU A 96 -2.44 0.32 -15.09
#